data_AF-A0A832UX37-F1
#
_entry.id   AF-A0A832UX37-F1
#
_cell.length_a   1.000
_cell.length_b   1.000
_cell.length_c   1.000
_cell.angle_alpha   90.00
_cell.angle_beta   90.00
_cell.angle_gamma   90.00
#
_symmetry.space_group_name_H-M   'P 1'
#
loop_
_entity.id
_entity.type
_entity.pdbx_description
1 polymer ?
#
loop_
_entity_poly.entity_id
_entity_poly.type
_entity_poly.pdbx_seq_one_letter_code
_entity_poly.pdbx_strand_id
1 'polypeptide(L)'
;MRNQTKNASISEFLAVMAGSKEIGLAIAKDNKELESFAQAMDDMDFKHVEEISDLVKFPKTYLTVREDMEKNVYDFAVQYPTGQVEIFDKELMRSQTFSPDYKNLGIVFLVAKDDLNKLQTKGFELLSCVGPAYQS
;
A
#
# COMPACT_ATOMS: atom_id res chain seq x y z
N MET A 1 -8.65 20.40 -30.65
CA MET A 1 -7.81 19.57 -29.74
C MET A 1 -8.26 19.83 -28.31
N ARG A 2 -8.92 18.86 -27.68
CA ARG A 2 -9.11 18.81 -26.23
C ARG A 2 -8.62 17.43 -25.81
N ASN A 3 -7.44 17.36 -25.22
CA ASN A 3 -6.99 16.15 -24.54
C ASN A 3 -7.93 15.96 -23.36
N GLN A 4 -8.93 15.11 -23.53
CA GLN A 4 -9.62 14.51 -22.38
C GLN A 4 -8.56 13.65 -21.71
N THR A 5 -7.99 14.15 -20.61
CA THR A 5 -7.26 13.32 -19.66
C THR A 5 -8.26 12.23 -19.25
N LYS A 6 -8.09 11.01 -19.77
CA LYS A 6 -8.79 9.84 -19.22
C LYS A 6 -8.40 9.81 -17.75
N ASN A 7 -9.34 10.10 -16.86
CA ASN A 7 -9.13 9.79 -15.45
C ASN A 7 -8.91 8.29 -15.39
N ALA A 8 -7.70 7.88 -15.03
CA ALA A 8 -7.41 6.47 -14.84
C ALA A 8 -8.38 5.91 -13.79
N SER A 9 -8.88 4.71 -14.00
CA SER A 9 -9.68 3.99 -13.02
C SER A 9 -8.78 3.35 -11.97
N ILE A 10 -9.32 3.07 -10.79
CA ILE A 10 -8.61 2.29 -9.78
C ILE A 10 -8.18 0.93 -10.33
N SER A 11 -8.97 0.30 -11.19
CA SER A 11 -8.63 -0.99 -11.79
C SER A 11 -7.40 -0.91 -12.72
N GLU A 12 -7.25 0.18 -13.47
CA GLU A 12 -6.04 0.41 -14.28
C GLU A 12 -4.81 0.60 -13.40
N PHE A 13 -4.96 1.30 -12.26
CA PHE A 13 -3.92 1.42 -11.25
C PHE A 13 -3.55 0.05 -10.65
N LEU A 14 -4.53 -0.74 -10.19
CA LEU A 14 -4.28 -2.06 -9.60
C LEU A 14 -3.65 -3.04 -10.59
N ALA A 15 -3.98 -2.95 -11.87
CA ALA A 15 -3.41 -3.79 -12.92
C ALA A 15 -1.90 -3.60 -13.11
N VAL A 16 -1.37 -2.39 -12.86
CA VAL A 16 0.07 -2.12 -12.98
C VAL A 16 0.85 -2.44 -11.71
N MET A 17 0.18 -2.84 -10.62
CA MET A 17 0.84 -3.10 -9.34
C MET A 17 1.38 -4.50 -9.17
N ALA A 18 0.87 -5.46 -9.94
CA ALA A 18 1.46 -6.79 -10.01
C ALA A 18 2.86 -6.72 -10.63
N GLY A 19 3.88 -7.28 -9.96
CA GLY A 19 5.24 -7.27 -10.47
C GLY A 19 6.08 -6.05 -10.02
N SER A 20 5.52 -5.18 -9.17
CA SER A 20 6.11 -3.89 -8.84
C SER A 20 7.19 -3.99 -7.75
N LYS A 21 8.30 -3.26 -7.96
CA LYS A 21 9.33 -3.03 -6.94
C LYS A 21 8.96 -1.93 -5.94
N GLU A 22 7.86 -1.26 -6.19
CA GLU A 22 7.35 -0.16 -5.36
C GLU A 22 5.96 -0.52 -4.84
N ILE A 23 5.65 -0.03 -3.65
CA ILE A 23 4.31 -0.15 -3.06
C ILE A 23 3.40 0.89 -3.71
N GLY A 24 2.20 0.47 -4.12
CA GLY A 24 1.17 1.39 -4.59
C GLY A 24 0.49 2.13 -3.43
N LEU A 25 0.02 3.35 -3.67
CA LEU A 25 -0.79 4.09 -2.70
C LEU A 25 -2.13 4.48 -3.31
N ALA A 26 -3.22 3.91 -2.81
CA ALA A 26 -4.59 4.33 -3.13
C ALA A 26 -5.09 5.31 -2.07
N ILE A 27 -5.40 6.54 -2.47
CA ILE A 27 -5.82 7.63 -1.60
C ILE A 27 -7.32 7.87 -1.84
N ALA A 28 -8.14 7.45 -0.90
CA ALA A 28 -9.57 7.73 -0.90
C ALA A 28 -9.86 9.11 -0.29
N LYS A 29 -10.79 9.87 -0.86
CA LYS A 29 -11.20 11.19 -0.34
C LYS A 29 -11.92 11.11 1.01
N ASP A 30 -12.61 10.01 1.27
CA ASP A 30 -13.42 9.77 2.46
C ASP A 30 -13.55 8.25 2.73
N ASN A 31 -14.17 7.88 3.86
CA ASN A 31 -14.36 6.48 4.24
C ASN A 31 -15.26 5.69 3.28
N LYS A 32 -16.22 6.34 2.62
CA LYS A 32 -17.11 5.67 1.67
C LYS A 32 -16.35 5.28 0.40
N GLU A 33 -15.47 6.15 -0.06
CA GLU A 33 -14.58 5.83 -1.17
C GLU A 33 -13.50 4.83 -0.76
N LEU A 34 -13.05 4.85 0.49
CA LEU A 34 -12.14 3.84 1.03
C LEU A 34 -12.76 2.45 0.96
N GLU A 35 -14.02 2.29 1.39
CA GLU A 35 -14.79 1.05 1.24
C GLU A 35 -14.95 0.66 -0.25
N SER A 36 -15.20 1.63 -1.13
CA SER A 36 -15.33 1.37 -2.56
C SER A 36 -14.01 0.89 -3.19
N PHE A 37 -12.87 1.43 -2.73
CA PHE A 37 -11.54 1.01 -3.18
C PHE A 37 -11.16 -0.36 -2.63
N ALA A 38 -11.50 -0.65 -1.37
CA ALA A 38 -11.34 -1.98 -0.79
C ALA A 38 -12.13 -3.03 -1.59
N GLN A 39 -13.40 -2.75 -1.93
CA GLN A 39 -14.19 -3.63 -2.78
C GLN A 39 -13.55 -3.85 -4.16
N ALA A 40 -13.03 -2.79 -4.79
CA ALA A 40 -12.36 -2.91 -6.08
C ALA A 40 -11.05 -3.72 -6.00
N MET A 41 -10.35 -3.67 -4.87
CA MET A 41 -9.18 -4.51 -4.59
C MET A 41 -9.58 -5.98 -4.42
N ASP A 42 -10.62 -6.25 -3.64
CA ASP A 42 -11.17 -7.59 -3.44
C ASP A 42 -11.61 -8.22 -4.78
N ASP A 43 -12.31 -7.44 -5.63
CA ASP A 43 -12.74 -7.86 -6.97
C ASP A 43 -11.57 -8.17 -7.92
N MET A 44 -10.36 -7.71 -7.61
CA MET A 44 -9.12 -7.93 -8.38
C MET A 44 -8.15 -8.92 -7.72
N ASP A 45 -8.66 -9.71 -6.77
CA ASP A 45 -7.95 -10.74 -6.00
C ASP A 45 -6.85 -10.18 -5.09
N PHE A 46 -6.90 -8.89 -4.73
CA PHE A 46 -6.04 -8.37 -3.67
C PHE A 46 -6.59 -8.80 -2.32
N LYS A 47 -5.74 -9.41 -1.50
CA LYS A 47 -6.12 -9.85 -0.17
C LYS A 47 -5.88 -8.76 0.86
N HIS A 48 -6.91 -8.40 1.63
CA HIS A 48 -6.73 -7.54 2.79
C HIS A 48 -5.86 -8.24 3.84
N VAL A 49 -4.89 -7.51 4.38
CA VAL A 49 -4.07 -7.95 5.51
C VAL A 49 -4.04 -6.87 6.58
N GLU A 50 -4.08 -7.30 7.84
CA GLU A 50 -4.01 -6.41 9.01
C GLU A 50 -2.57 -6.26 9.50
N GLU A 51 -1.77 -7.31 9.34
CA GLU A 51 -0.38 -7.39 9.79
C GLU A 51 0.61 -7.20 8.64
N ILE A 52 1.68 -6.44 8.89
CA ILE A 52 2.73 -6.16 7.89
C ILE A 52 3.42 -7.45 7.44
N SER A 53 3.57 -8.41 8.36
CA SER A 53 4.20 -9.71 8.07
C SER A 53 3.41 -10.54 7.04
N ASP A 54 2.13 -10.23 6.84
CA ASP A 54 1.27 -10.91 5.87
C ASP A 54 1.34 -10.30 4.47
N LEU A 55 1.90 -9.09 4.31
CA LEU A 55 1.97 -8.37 3.03
C LEU A 55 2.68 -9.16 1.93
N VAL A 56 3.63 -10.02 2.31
CA VAL A 56 4.42 -10.85 1.38
C VAL A 56 4.01 -12.31 1.35
N LYS A 57 3.00 -12.72 2.15
CA LYS A 57 2.51 -14.11 2.17
C LYS A 57 1.59 -14.43 0.99
N PHE A 58 1.04 -13.40 0.35
CA PHE A 58 0.13 -13.54 -0.79
C PHE A 58 0.62 -12.72 -1.99
N PRO A 59 0.34 -13.17 -3.24
CA PRO A 59 0.79 -12.47 -4.45
C PRO A 59 0.26 -11.03 -4.59
N LYS A 60 -0.95 -10.78 -4.11
CA LYS A 60 -1.59 -9.47 -4.15
C LYS A 60 -2.15 -9.17 -2.77
N THR A 61 -1.69 -8.09 -2.16
CA THR A 61 -2.13 -7.69 -0.82
C THR A 61 -2.44 -6.21 -0.77
N TYR A 62 -3.38 -5.85 0.10
CA TYR A 62 -3.55 -4.48 0.52
C TYR A 62 -3.67 -4.37 2.03
N LEU A 63 -3.19 -3.24 2.56
CA LEU A 63 -3.28 -2.90 3.96
C LEU A 63 -3.89 -1.51 4.09
N THR A 64 -4.89 -1.40 4.96
CA THR A 64 -5.51 -0.11 5.26
C THR A 64 -4.63 0.66 6.24
N VAL A 65 -4.11 1.79 5.80
CA VAL A 65 -3.30 2.70 6.60
C VAL A 65 -4.21 3.74 7.26
N ARG A 66 -4.07 3.91 8.57
CA ARG A 66 -4.85 4.84 9.41
C ARG A 66 -3.94 5.83 10.11
N GLU A 67 -4.50 6.86 10.74
CA GLU A 67 -3.73 7.88 11.44
C GLU A 67 -2.84 7.34 12.57
N ASP A 68 -3.20 6.19 13.15
CA ASP A 68 -2.53 5.49 14.24
C ASP A 68 -1.60 4.36 13.75
N MET A 69 -1.30 4.34 12.45
CA MET A 69 -0.37 3.43 11.81
C MET A 69 0.93 3.24 12.61
N GLU A 70 1.33 1.98 12.77
CA GLU A 70 2.60 1.64 13.40
C GLU A 70 3.79 2.07 12.55
N LYS A 71 4.88 2.49 13.21
CA LYS A 71 6.14 2.85 12.54
C LYS A 71 6.64 1.75 11.58
N ASN A 72 6.39 0.49 11.92
CA ASN A 72 6.79 -0.66 11.10
C ASN A 72 6.20 -0.62 9.68
N VAL A 73 5.00 -0.05 9.48
CA VAL A 73 4.38 0.06 8.14
C VAL A 73 5.19 1.04 7.28
N TYR A 74 5.60 2.16 7.88
CA TYR A 74 6.45 3.15 7.22
C TYR A 74 7.83 2.57 6.92
N ASP A 75 8.46 1.91 7.89
CA ASP A 75 9.76 1.27 7.72
C ASP A 75 9.73 0.19 6.63
N PHE A 76 8.63 -0.56 6.53
CA PHE A 76 8.41 -1.51 5.44
C PHE A 76 8.40 -0.80 4.09
N ALA A 77 7.67 0.30 3.94
CA ALA A 77 7.63 1.04 2.67
C ALA A 77 8.99 1.60 2.27
N VAL A 78 9.76 2.13 3.23
CA VAL A 78 11.13 2.62 3.00
C VAL A 78 12.06 1.49 2.55
N GLN A 79 11.97 0.32 3.19
CA GLN A 79 12.86 -0.80 2.92
C GLN A 79 12.44 -1.61 1.68
N TYR A 80 11.16 -1.65 1.33
CA TYR A 80 10.62 -2.54 0.29
C TYR A 80 11.40 -2.44 -1.02
N PRO A 81 11.69 -1.26 -1.60
CA PRO A 81 12.41 -1.15 -2.87
C PRO A 81 13.87 -1.65 -2.83
N THR A 82 14.46 -1.81 -1.64
CA THR A 82 15.88 -2.19 -1.48
C THR A 82 16.13 -3.68 -1.77
N GLY A 83 15.09 -4.52 -1.77
CA GLY A 83 15.20 -5.97 -1.95
C GLY A 83 15.42 -6.75 -0.66
N GLN A 84 15.51 -6.06 0.47
CA GLN A 84 15.61 -6.66 1.78
C GLN A 84 14.79 -5.85 2.77
N VAL A 85 13.86 -6.51 3.45
CA VAL A 85 13.00 -5.88 4.45
C VAL A 85 13.21 -6.58 5.78
N GLU A 86 13.51 -5.81 6.81
CA GLU A 86 13.48 -6.25 8.20
C GLU A 86 12.20 -5.74 8.87
N ILE A 87 11.42 -6.66 9.42
CA ILE A 87 10.24 -6.37 10.23
C ILE A 87 10.37 -7.02 11.60
N PHE A 88 9.85 -6.37 12.64
CA PHE A 88 9.72 -6.98 13.96
C PHE A 88 8.40 -7.75 14.03
N ASP A 89 8.49 -9.07 14.11
CA ASP A 89 7.35 -9.95 14.30
C ASP A 89 7.01 -9.98 15.80
N LYS A 90 5.85 -9.39 16.15
CA LYS A 90 5.39 -9.31 17.53
C LYS A 90 4.89 -10.65 18.08
N GLU A 91 4.40 -11.54 17.23
CA GLU A 91 3.95 -12.86 17.67
C GLU A 91 5.14 -13.72 18.07
N LEU A 92 6.22 -13.66 17.29
CA LEU A 92 7.45 -14.41 17.55
C LEU A 92 8.47 -13.65 18.40
N MET A 93 8.19 -12.38 18.74
CA MET A 93 9.05 -11.48 19.50
C MET A 93 10.49 -11.41 18.94
N ARG A 94 10.62 -11.37 17.61
CA ARG A 94 11.93 -11.34 16.92
C ARG A 94 11.88 -10.59 15.59
N SER A 95 13.02 -10.02 15.19
CA SER A 95 13.18 -9.53 13.82
C SER A 95 13.15 -10.68 12.83
N GLN A 96 12.44 -10.47 11.72
CA GLN A 96 12.51 -11.30 10.53
C GLN A 96 13.01 -10.47 9.36
N THR A 97 13.92 -11.04 8.59
CA THR A 97 14.40 -10.46 7.34
C THR A 97 13.90 -11.31 6.19
N PHE A 98 13.33 -10.67 5.17
CA PHE A 98 12.94 -11.35 3.94
C PHE A 98 13.31 -10.51 2.72
N SER A 99 13.38 -11.19 1.58
CA SER A 99 13.57 -10.56 0.27
C SER A 99 12.28 -10.70 -0.53
N PRO A 100 11.61 -9.59 -0.92
CA PRO A 100 10.39 -9.65 -1.70
C PRO A 100 10.61 -10.32 -3.07
N ASP A 101 9.77 -11.27 -3.45
CA ASP A 101 9.71 -11.78 -4.83
C ASP A 101 8.89 -10.84 -5.71
N TYR A 102 9.51 -9.73 -6.13
CA TYR A 102 8.81 -8.67 -6.86
C TYR A 102 8.04 -9.14 -8.08
N LYS A 103 8.48 -10.21 -8.76
CA LYS A 103 7.80 -10.71 -9.97
C LYS A 103 6.38 -11.18 -9.69
N ASN A 104 6.14 -11.64 -8.46
CA ASN A 104 4.90 -12.27 -8.05
C ASN A 104 4.17 -11.49 -6.97
N LEU A 105 4.68 -10.31 -6.57
CA LEU A 105 4.08 -9.46 -5.55
C LEU A 105 3.45 -8.20 -6.15
N GLY A 106 2.32 -7.82 -5.58
CA GLY A 106 1.68 -6.53 -5.78
C GLY A 106 1.10 -6.06 -4.45
N ILE A 107 1.67 -4.98 -3.92
CA ILE A 107 1.33 -4.46 -2.59
C ILE A 107 0.76 -3.06 -2.74
N VAL A 108 -0.39 -2.82 -2.13
CA VAL A 108 -1.05 -1.50 -2.13
C VAL A 108 -1.37 -1.07 -0.71
N PHE A 109 -1.02 0.16 -0.37
CA PHE A 109 -1.53 0.82 0.83
C PHE A 109 -2.79 1.59 0.45
N LEU A 110 -3.84 1.39 1.24
CA LEU A 110 -5.11 2.10 1.09
C LEU A 110 -5.26 3.08 2.25
N VAL A 111 -5.45 4.36 1.96
CA VAL A 111 -5.49 5.41 2.99
C VAL A 111 -6.59 6.43 2.70
N ALA A 112 -7.27 6.92 3.74
CA ALA A 112 -8.13 8.09 3.60
C ALA A 112 -7.29 9.36 3.57
N LYS A 113 -7.68 10.36 2.78
CA LYS A 113 -6.94 11.61 2.63
C LYS A 113 -6.71 12.32 3.97
N ASP A 114 -7.69 12.30 4.85
CA ASP A 114 -7.57 12.88 6.19
C ASP A 114 -6.54 12.12 7.05
N ASP A 115 -6.50 10.79 6.97
CA ASP A 115 -5.51 9.98 7.69
C ASP A 115 -4.10 10.23 7.13
N LEU A 116 -3.95 10.33 5.81
CA LEU A 116 -2.67 10.64 5.16
C LEU A 116 -2.12 12.01 5.60
N ASN A 117 -2.97 13.04 5.64
CA ASN A 117 -2.58 14.38 6.10
C ASN A 117 -2.11 14.33 7.56
N LYS A 118 -2.81 13.59 8.43
CA LYS A 118 -2.41 13.43 9.83
C LYS A 118 -1.09 12.69 9.97
N LEU A 119 -0.84 11.66 9.17
CA LEU A 119 0.44 10.94 9.14
C LEU A 119 1.59 11.86 8.73
N GLN A 120 1.41 12.71 7.72
CA GLN A 120 2.40 13.72 7.34
C GLN A 120 2.72 14.67 8.49
N THR A 121 1.70 15.17 9.21
CA THR A 121 1.95 16.02 10.38
C THR A 121 2.69 15.32 11.53
N LYS A 122 2.63 13.98 11.59
CA LYS A 122 3.42 13.15 12.51
C LYS A 122 4.83 12.84 11.99
N GLY A 123 5.19 13.29 10.78
CA GLY A 123 6.48 13.06 10.14
C GLY A 123 6.58 11.79 9.30
N PHE A 124 5.47 11.10 9.04
CA PHE A 124 5.43 9.95 8.13
C PHE A 124 5.14 10.40 6.70
N GLU A 125 6.21 10.60 5.92
CA GLU A 125 6.14 11.05 4.53
C GLU A 125 5.87 9.88 3.57
N LEU A 126 4.71 9.21 3.70
CA LEU A 126 4.38 8.02 2.90
C LEU A 126 4.50 8.25 1.39
N LEU A 127 4.06 9.41 0.90
CA LEU A 127 4.16 9.79 -0.52
C LEU A 127 5.60 9.80 -1.07
N SER A 128 6.61 9.92 -0.20
CA SER A 128 8.03 9.92 -0.59
C SER A 128 8.64 8.51 -0.65
N CYS A 129 7.96 7.53 -0.06
CA CYS A 129 8.46 6.16 0.13
C CYS A 129 7.67 5.11 -0.68
N VAL A 130 6.53 5.49 -1.24
CA VAL A 130 5.71 4.67 -2.14
C VAL A 130 5.96 5.05 -3.60
N GLY A 131 5.57 4.18 -4.53
CA GLY A 131 5.69 4.42 -5.96
C GLY A 131 4.43 5.07 -6.54
N PRO A 132 3.69 4.38 -7.44
CA PRO A 132 2.48 4.94 -8.03
C PRO A 132 1.43 5.27 -6.97
N ALA A 133 0.89 6.49 -7.05
CA ALA A 133 -0.23 6.93 -6.24
C ALA A 133 -1.48 7.12 -7.11
N TYR A 134 -2.61 6.60 -6.65
CA TYR A 134 -3.93 6.79 -7.25
C TYR A 134 -4.81 7.60 -6.32
N GLN A 135 -5.48 8.62 -6.86
CA GLN A 135 -6.47 9.43 -6.18
C GLN A 135 -7.58 9.81 -7.17
N SER A 136 -8.84 9.71 -6.75
CA SER A 136 -10.02 10.14 -7.51
C SER A 136 -10.42 11.60 -7.26
#